data_AF-A0A6B2NXN4-F1
#
_entry.id   AF-A0A6B2NXN4-F1
#
_cell.length_a   1.000
_cell.length_b   1.000
_cell.length_c   1.000
_cell.angle_alpha   90.00
_cell.angle_beta   90.00
_cell.angle_gamma   90.00
#
_symmetry.space_group_name_H-M   'P 1'
#
loop_
_entity.id
_entity.type
_entity.pdbx_description
1 polymer ?
#
loop_
_entity_poly.entity_id
_entity_poly.type
_entity_poly.pdbx_seq_one_letter_code
_entity_poly.pdbx_strand_id
1 'polypeptide(L)' 'MGKPVNLNQFRKQKARAEKKARADENAVKFGRSMADKQLDRARADKARRDHDGHEVEE' A
#
# COMPACT_ATOMS: atom_id res chain seq x y z
N MET A 1 37.14 1.28 28.28
CA MET A 1 36.79 2.64 27.83
C MET A 1 35.62 2.56 26.87
N GLY A 2 34.50 3.23 27.17
CA GLY A 2 33.29 3.22 26.34
C GLY A 2 33.35 4.29 25.25
N LYS A 3 33.11 3.90 23.99
CA LYS A 3 33.04 4.85 22.87
C LYS A 3 31.80 5.75 23.04
N PRO A 4 31.90 7.07 22.81
CA PRO A 4 30.72 7.93 22.86
C PRO A 4 29.71 7.52 21.79
N VAL A 5 28.51 7.15 22.23
CA VAL A 5 27.41 6.75 21.34
C VAL A 5 26.59 7.97 20.95
N ASN A 6 26.41 8.18 19.65
CA ASN A 6 25.59 9.28 19.14
C ASN A 6 24.10 8.94 19.27
N LEU A 7 23.47 9.47 20.32
CA LEU A 7 22.04 9.31 20.63
C LEU A 7 21.13 9.78 19.48
N ASN A 8 21.54 10.79 18.70
CA ASN A 8 20.74 11.28 17.57
C ASN A 8 20.69 10.25 16.45
N GLN A 9 21.82 9.59 16.18
CA GLN A 9 21.88 8.52 15.18
C GLN A 9 21.03 7.31 15.62
N PHE A 10 21.08 6.95 16.91
CA PHE A 10 20.24 5.89 17.46
C PHE A 10 18.74 6.19 17.34
N ARG A 11 18.32 7.41 17.72
CA ARG A 11 16.92 7.85 17.58
C ARG A 11 16.45 7.83 16.12
N LYS A 12 17.29 8.29 15.18
CA LYS A 12 16.99 8.22 13.74
C LYS A 12 16.86 6.78 13.24
N GLN A 13 17.72 5.87 13.70
CA GLN A 13 17.63 4.46 13.34
C GLN A 13 16.34 3.83 13.89
N LYS A 14 16.00 4.10 15.15
CA LYS A 14 14.75 3.62 15.76
C LYS A 14 13.51 4.11 14.99
N ALA A 15 13.44 5.40 14.68
CA ALA A 15 12.33 5.97 13.91
C ALA A 15 12.21 5.36 12.50
N ARG A 16 13.34 5.08 11.84
CA ARG A 16 13.34 4.41 10.53
C ARG A 16 12.86 2.96 10.63
N ALA A 17 13.27 2.23 11.67
CA ALA A 17 12.84 0.86 11.91
C ALA A 17 11.32 0.78 12.19
N GLU A 18 10.79 1.67 13.03
CA GLU A 18 9.36 1.77 13.31
C GLU A 18 8.55 2.10 12.04
N LYS A 19 9.04 3.04 11.22
CA LYS A 19 8.41 3.36 9.93
C LYS A 19 8.39 2.17 8.99
N LYS A 20 9.47 1.38 8.94
CA LYS A 20 9.53 0.17 8.11
C LYS A 20 8.55 -0.90 8.59
N ALA A 21 8.53 -1.20 9.88
CA ALA A 21 7.59 -2.17 10.47
C ALA A 21 6.13 -1.79 10.19
N ARG A 22 5.79 -0.49 10.33
CA ARG A 22 4.45 0.01 10.00
C ARG A 22 4.14 -0.11 8.50
N ALA A 23 5.12 0.12 7.63
CA ALA A 23 4.95 -0.05 6.19
C ALA A 23 4.72 -1.53 5.82
N ASP A 24 5.45 -2.45 6.44
CA ASP A 24 5.29 -3.89 6.25
C ASP A 24 3.91 -4.35 6.75
N GLU A 25 3.48 -3.90 7.94
CA GLU A 25 2.13 -4.15 8.44
C GLU A 25 1.04 -3.61 7.51
N ASN A 26 1.22 -2.40 6.97
CA ASN A 26 0.28 -1.83 6.02
C ASN A 26 0.31 -2.57 4.67
N ALA A 27 1.46 -3.08 4.24
CA ALA A 27 1.58 -3.90 3.04
C ALA A 27 0.88 -5.25 3.22
N VAL A 28 0.86 -5.81 4.44
CA VAL A 28 0.09 -7.03 4.73
C VAL A 28 -1.40 -6.71 4.85
N LYS A 29 -1.77 -5.72 5.67
CA LYS A 29 -3.17 -5.35 5.96
C LYS A 29 -3.88 -4.76 4.75
N PHE A 30 -3.16 -4.03 3.91
CA PHE A 30 -3.69 -3.30 2.76
C PHE A 30 -2.99 -3.72 1.47
N GLY A 31 -2.52 -4.97 1.35
CA GLY A 31 -1.65 -5.49 0.28
C GLY A 31 -2.07 -5.36 -1.18
N ARG A 32 -3.09 -4.56 -1.46
CA ARG A 32 -3.27 -3.92 -2.76
C ARG A 32 -2.83 -2.47 -2.66
N SER A 33 -1.83 -2.09 -3.44
CA SER A 33 -1.45 -0.69 -3.54
C SER A 33 -2.64 0.15 -4.03
N MET A 34 -2.61 1.47 -3.79
CA MET A 34 -3.65 2.37 -4.33
C MET A 34 -3.74 2.28 -5.86
N ALA A 35 -2.64 1.94 -6.55
CA ALA A 35 -2.63 1.71 -7.98
C ALA A 35 -3.38 0.41 -8.35
N ASP A 36 -3.14 -0.68 -7.61
CA ASP A 36 -3.82 -1.97 -7.85
C ASP A 36 -5.33 -1.87 -7.58
N LYS A 37 -5.73 -1.15 -6.52
CA LYS A 37 -7.15 -0.90 -6.22
C LYS A 37 -7.84 -0.10 -7.32
N GLN A 38 -7.16 0.90 -7.88
CA GLN A 38 -7.71 1.70 -8.98
C GLN A 38 -7.81 0.90 -10.27
N LEU A 39 -6.81 0.07 -10.56
CA LEU A 39 -6.80 -0.83 -11.70
C LEU A 39 -7.94 -1.87 -11.61
N ASP A 40 -8.14 -2.48 -10.44
CA ASP A 40 -9.28 -3.38 -10.19
C ASP A 40 -10.62 -2.67 -10.39
N ARG A 41 -10.75 -1.45 -9.85
CA ARG A 41 -11.98 -0.65 -10.01
C ARG A 41 -12.26 -0.31 -11.47
N ALA A 42 -11.24 0.14 -12.21
CA ALA A 42 -11.37 0.43 -13.63
C ALA A 42 -11.75 -0.81 -14.46
N ARG A 43 -11.20 -1.97 -14.10
CA ARG A 43 -11.57 -3.27 -14.72
C ARG A 43 -13.00 -3.66 -14.39
N ALA A 44 -13.44 -3.50 -13.15
CA ALA A 44 -14.82 -3.78 -12.74
C ALA A 44 -15.81 -2.84 -13.43
N ASP A 45 -15.50 -1.54 -13.54
CA ASP A 45 -16.35 -0.57 -14.23
C ASP A 45 -16.38 -0.79 -15.74
N LYS A 46 -15.30 -1.31 -16.33
CA LYS A 46 -15.32 -1.76 -17.73
C LYS A 46 -16.21 -2.99 -17.88
N ALA A 47 -16.00 -4.03 -17.08
CA ALA A 47 -16.81 -5.25 -17.14
C ALA A 47 -18.29 -4.97 -16.95
N ARG A 48 -18.66 -4.09 -16.00
CA ARG A 48 -20.05 -3.65 -15.83
C ARG A 48 -20.60 -2.99 -17.08
N ARG A 49 -19.89 -2.02 -17.67
CA ARG A 49 -20.34 -1.36 -18.91
C ARG A 49 -20.48 -2.33 -20.08
N ASP A 50 -19.57 -3.29 -20.18
CA ASP A 50 -19.62 -4.31 -21.23
C ASP A 50 -20.88 -5.19 -21.02
N HIS A 51 -21.17 -5.63 -19.79
CA HIS A 51 -22.38 -6.39 -19.47
C HIS A 51 -23.68 -5.58 -19.64
N ASP A 52 -23.74 -4.35 -19.11
CA ASP A 52 -24.89 -3.46 -19.26
C ASP A 52 -25.16 -3.16 -20.75
N GLY A 53 -24.11 -3.06 -21.58
CA GLY A 53 -24.23 -2.91 -23.03
C GLY A 53 -24.74 -4.14 -23.76
N HIS A 54 -24.53 -5.35 -23.21
CA HIS A 54 -25.11 -6.58 -23.72
C HIS A 54 -26.58 -6.79 -23.29
N GLU A 55 -27.01 -6.19 -22.17
CA GLU A 55 -28.38 -6.29 -21.65
C GLU A 55 -29.38 -5.39 -22.41
N VAL A 56 -28.91 -4.40 -23.18
CA VAL A 56 -29.77 -3.46 -23.93
C VAL A 56 -30.20 -4.00 -25.31
N GLU A 57 -29.74 -5.18 -25.73
CA GLU A 57 -30.13 -5.80 -27.02
C GLU A 57 -31.04 -7.04 -26.91
N GLU A 58 -31.74 -7.27 -25.80
CA GLU A 58 -32.83 -8.26 -25.69
C GLU A 58 -34.17 -7.61 -25.28
#